data_AF-A0A151EJS6-F1
#
_entry.id   AF-A0A151EJS6-F1
#
_cell.length_a   1.000
_cell.length_b   1.000
_cell.length_c   1.000
_cell.angle_alpha   90.00
_cell.angle_beta   90.00
_cell.angle_gamma   90.00
#
_symmetry.space_group_name_H-M   'P 1'
#
loop_
_entity.id
_entity.type
_entity.pdbx_description
1 polymer ?
#
loop_
_entity_poly.entity_id
_entity_poly.type
_entity_poly.pdbx_seq_one_letter_code
_entity_poly.pdbx_strand_id
1 'polypeptide(L)'
;MSNKIKIEELDKKMQKDGWRFLGPILHYEKAWKEQASIYEKNGDYVVSGIDSTGKKELNVPISKIEAEKRIDESLKEIRKFMLGSSG
;
A
#
# COMPACT_ATOMS: atom_id res chain seq x y z
N MET A 1 3.62 2.38 -26.98
CA MET A 1 3.25 3.19 -25.80
C MET A 1 2.97 2.23 -24.65
N SER A 2 3.85 2.17 -23.65
CA SER A 2 3.56 1.36 -22.46
C SER A 2 2.66 2.18 -21.54
N ASN A 3 1.39 1.79 -21.42
CA ASN A 3 0.47 2.27 -20.38
C ASN A 3 0.99 1.83 -19.01
N LYS A 4 2.04 2.50 -18.54
CA LYS A 4 2.63 2.25 -17.23
C LYS A 4 1.85 3.09 -16.24
N ILE A 5 0.97 2.46 -15.48
CA ILE A 5 0.27 3.10 -14.37
C ILE A 5 1.33 3.67 -13.43
N LYS A 6 1.27 4.98 -13.16
CA LYS A 6 2.17 5.63 -12.21
C LYS A 6 1.54 5.58 -10.84
N ILE A 7 2.31 5.14 -9.84
CA ILE A 7 1.88 5.08 -8.43
C ILE A 7 1.37 6.45 -7.97
N GLU A 8 2.05 7.54 -8.35
CA GLU A 8 1.62 8.90 -8.01
C GLU A 8 0.23 9.27 -8.54
N GLU A 9 -0.19 8.71 -9.69
CA GLU A 9 -1.52 8.95 -10.24
C GLU A 9 -2.59 8.17 -9.45
N LEU A 10 -2.26 6.96 -8.99
CA LEU A 10 -3.13 6.16 -8.12
C LEU A 10 -3.32 6.84 -6.76
N ASP A 11 -2.24 7.29 -6.13
CA ASP A 11 -2.30 7.99 -4.85
C ASP A 11 -3.16 9.26 -4.93
N LYS A 12 -2.98 10.05 -5.99
CA LYS A 12 -3.81 11.25 -6.24
C LYS A 12 -5.27 10.89 -6.47
N LYS A 13 -5.55 9.80 -7.20
CA LYS A 13 -6.92 9.30 -7.42
C LYS A 13 -7.58 8.90 -6.09
N MET A 14 -6.90 8.11 -5.27
CA MET A 14 -7.37 7.70 -3.95
C MET A 14 -7.72 8.93 -3.08
N GLN A 15 -6.81 9.90 -2.99
CA GLN A 15 -7.02 11.11 -2.19
C GLN A 15 -8.19 11.96 -2.72
N LYS A 16 -8.31 12.13 -4.05
CA LYS A 16 -9.45 12.84 -4.66
C LYS A 16 -10.78 12.16 -4.38
N ASP A 17 -10.79 10.85 -4.33
CA ASP A 17 -11.96 10.05 -4.00
C ASP A 17 -12.24 10.02 -2.49
N GLY A 18 -11.49 10.77 -1.67
CA GLY A 18 -11.69 10.90 -0.22
C GLY A 18 -11.07 9.78 0.61
N TRP A 19 -10.19 8.97 0.02
CA TRP A 19 -9.44 7.97 0.76
C TRP A 19 -8.24 8.59 1.47
N ARG A 20 -8.10 8.28 2.76
CA ARG A 20 -7.00 8.72 3.61
C ARG A 20 -5.91 7.66 3.66
N PHE A 21 -4.69 8.04 3.31
CA PHE A 21 -3.53 7.16 3.43
C PHE A 21 -3.23 6.85 4.90
N LEU A 22 -3.04 5.58 5.23
CA LEU A 22 -2.69 5.12 6.57
C LEU A 22 -1.25 4.64 6.69
N GLY A 23 -0.71 4.00 5.65
CA GLY A 23 0.66 3.51 5.70
C GLY A 23 1.02 2.62 4.51
N PRO A 24 2.32 2.39 4.30
CA PRO A 24 2.80 1.45 3.31
C PRO A 24 2.60 0.01 3.79
N ILE A 25 2.45 -0.91 2.85
CA ILE A 25 2.59 -2.35 3.06
C ILE A 25 3.85 -2.83 2.36
N LEU A 26 4.70 -3.52 3.10
CA LEU A 26 5.82 -4.29 2.57
C LEU A 26 5.41 -5.77 2.43
N HIS A 27 6.00 -6.46 1.46
CA HIS A 27 5.78 -7.89 1.17
C HIS A 27 4.32 -8.27 0.86
N TYR A 28 3.63 -7.43 0.08
CA TYR A 28 2.30 -7.74 -0.42
C TYR A 28 2.38 -8.46 -1.77
N GLU A 29 2.38 -9.80 -1.77
CA GLU A 29 2.61 -10.64 -2.97
C GLU A 29 1.71 -10.32 -4.18
N LYS A 30 0.51 -9.78 -3.93
CA LYS A 30 -0.43 -9.41 -5.00
C LYS A 30 -0.10 -8.06 -5.65
N ALA A 31 0.89 -7.33 -5.14
CA ALA A 31 1.31 -6.03 -5.64
C ALA A 31 2.64 -6.09 -6.39
N TRP A 32 2.81 -5.15 -7.32
CA TRP A 32 4.06 -4.96 -8.04
C TRP A 32 5.19 -4.61 -7.08
N LYS A 33 6.34 -5.28 -7.22
CA LYS A 33 7.48 -5.19 -6.28
C LYS A 33 7.09 -5.49 -4.82
N GLU A 34 5.98 -6.18 -4.62
CA GLU A 34 5.45 -6.54 -3.31
C GLU A 34 5.18 -5.34 -2.41
N GLN A 35 4.88 -4.18 -3.02
CA GLN A 35 4.64 -2.93 -2.31
C GLN A 35 3.25 -2.39 -2.63
N ALA A 36 2.51 -2.07 -1.58
CA ALA A 36 1.19 -1.45 -1.69
C ALA A 36 0.99 -0.41 -0.58
N SER A 37 -0.17 0.22 -0.56
CA SER A 37 -0.55 1.23 0.41
C SER A 37 -1.91 0.92 0.99
N ILE A 38 -2.10 1.20 2.28
CA ILE A 38 -3.42 1.09 2.94
C ILE A 38 -4.07 2.45 2.96
N TYR A 39 -5.37 2.45 2.63
CA TYR A 39 -6.22 3.61 2.75
C TYR A 39 -7.47 3.29 3.55
N GLU A 40 -8.03 4.33 4.15
CA GLU A 40 -9.30 4.29 4.87
C GLU A 40 -10.26 5.38 4.37
N LYS A 41 -11.55 5.06 4.31
CA LYS A 41 -12.61 6.01 4.00
C LYS A 41 -13.88 5.58 4.72
N ASN A 42 -14.41 6.43 5.61
CA ASN A 42 -15.66 6.19 6.33
C ASN A 42 -15.72 4.83 7.07
N GLY A 43 -14.58 4.34 7.56
CA GLY A 43 -14.49 3.03 8.22
C GLY A 43 -14.30 1.83 7.28
N ASP A 44 -14.27 2.04 5.97
CA ASP A 44 -13.84 1.04 4.99
C ASP A 44 -12.32 1.11 4.80
N TYR A 45 -11.69 -0.05 4.58
CA TYR A 45 -10.24 -0.16 4.41
C TYR A 45 -9.91 -0.89 3.11
N VAL A 46 -8.93 -0.37 2.37
CA VAL A 46 -8.47 -0.97 1.13
C VAL A 46 -6.95 -0.99 1.04
N VAL A 47 -6.44 -2.04 0.41
CA VAL A 47 -5.07 -2.07 -0.13
C VAL A 47 -5.13 -1.55 -1.56
N SER A 48 -4.39 -0.48 -1.84
CA SER A 48 -4.29 0.10 -3.18
C SER A 48 -2.84 0.12 -3.66
N GLY A 49 -2.65 -0.07 -4.96
CA GLY A 49 -1.33 -0.10 -5.59
C GLY A 49 -1.40 -0.56 -7.03
N ILE A 50 -0.29 -1.09 -7.54
CA ILE A 50 -0.24 -1.77 -8.84
C ILE A 50 -0.25 -3.27 -8.57
N ASP A 51 -1.02 -4.03 -9.35
CA ASP A 51 -1.05 -5.49 -9.24
C ASP A 51 0.32 -6.14 -9.52
N SER A 52 0.50 -7.40 -9.15
CA SER A 52 1.77 -8.13 -9.36
C SER A 52 2.22 -8.17 -10.82
N THR A 53 1.30 -8.01 -11.78
CA THR A 53 1.62 -7.95 -13.22
C THR A 53 2.25 -6.62 -13.64
N GLY A 54 2.15 -5.56 -12.81
CA GLY A 54 2.65 -4.23 -13.10
C GLY A 54 1.79 -3.47 -14.12
N LYS A 55 0.60 -3.98 -14.45
CA LYS A 55 -0.22 -3.49 -15.57
C LYS A 55 -1.61 -3.03 -15.16
N LYS A 56 -2.09 -3.43 -13.97
CA LYS A 56 -3.43 -3.09 -13.50
C LYS A 56 -3.39 -2.43 -12.13
N GLU A 57 -4.45 -1.70 -11.82
CA GLU A 57 -4.67 -1.20 -10.47
C GLU A 57 -5.01 -2.37 -9.55
N LEU A 58 -4.38 -2.39 -8.39
CA LEU A 58 -4.76 -3.22 -7.26
C LEU A 58 -5.67 -2.36 -6.37
N ASN A 59 -6.87 -2.84 -6.07
CA ASN A 59 -7.76 -2.23 -5.08
C ASN A 59 -8.52 -3.37 -4.39
N VAL A 60 -8.05 -3.76 -3.20
CA VAL A 60 -8.55 -4.93 -2.50
C VAL A 60 -9.14 -4.49 -1.16
N PRO A 61 -10.45 -4.69 -0.92
CA PRO A 61 -11.04 -4.42 0.37
C PRO A 61 -10.47 -5.36 1.42
N ILE A 62 -10.18 -4.82 2.59
CA ILE A 62 -9.65 -5.56 3.75
C ILE A 62 -10.41 -5.14 5.01
N SER A 63 -10.34 -5.99 6.04
CA SER A 63 -10.86 -5.61 7.36
C SER A 63 -9.95 -4.59 8.05
N LYS A 64 -10.50 -3.83 8.99
CA LYS A 64 -9.71 -2.95 9.89
C LYS A 64 -8.58 -3.71 10.59
N ILE A 65 -8.87 -4.90 11.12
CA ILE A 65 -7.90 -5.74 11.84
C ILE A 65 -6.74 -6.12 10.92
N GLU A 66 -7.03 -6.49 9.68
CA GLU A 66 -6.00 -6.80 8.69
C GLU A 66 -5.17 -5.56 8.33
N ALA A 67 -5.83 -4.39 8.18
CA ALA A 67 -5.14 -3.13 7.90
C ALA A 67 -4.14 -2.78 9.02
N GLU A 68 -4.57 -2.81 10.28
CA GLU A 68 -3.73 -2.54 11.44
C GLU A 68 -2.56 -3.51 11.54
N LYS A 69 -2.81 -4.81 11.34
CA LYS A 69 -1.77 -5.84 11.34
C LYS A 69 -0.69 -5.55 10.28
N ARG A 70 -1.09 -5.29 9.04
CA ARG A 70 -0.15 -5.05 7.92
C ARG A 70 0.66 -3.77 8.10
N ILE A 71 0.05 -2.71 8.66
CA ILE A 71 0.76 -1.48 9.00
C ILE A 71 1.82 -1.74 10.07
N ASP A 72 1.46 -2.46 11.14
CA ASP A 72 2.39 -2.79 12.22
C ASP A 72 3.56 -3.65 11.75
N GLU A 73 3.29 -4.68 10.93
CA GLU A 73 4.33 -5.53 10.30
C GLU A 73 5.30 -4.68 9.46
N SER A 74 4.77 -3.82 8.60
CA SER A 74 5.57 -2.95 7.74
C SER A 74 6.39 -1.95 8.54
N LEU A 75 5.81 -1.35 9.59
CA LEU A 75 6.52 -0.42 10.48
C LEU A 75 7.65 -1.11 11.25
N LYS A 76 7.45 -2.36 11.70
CA LYS A 76 8.51 -3.14 12.36
C LYS A 76 9.70 -3.36 11.46
N GLU A 77 9.48 -3.68 10.19
CA GLU A 77 10.58 -3.85 9.22
C GLU A 77 11.27 -2.54 8.88
N ILE A 78 10.51 -1.47 8.63
CA ILE A 78 11.08 -0.14 8.38
C ILE A 78 11.95 0.29 9.57
N ARG A 79 11.50 0.04 10.82
CA ARG A 79 12.29 0.30 12.03
C ARG A 79 13.56 -0.55 12.10
N LYS A 80 13.48 -1.85 11.79
CA LYS A 80 14.68 -2.71 11.73
C LYS A 80 15.70 -2.18 10.73
N PHE A 81 15.25 -1.74 9.56
CA PHE A 81 16.12 -1.18 8.53
C PHE A 81 16.77 0.14 9.00
N MET A 82 15.98 1.07 9.57
CA MET A 82 16.49 2.36 10.03
C MET A 82 17.42 2.26 11.24
N LEU A 83 17.18 1.32 12.16
CA LEU A 83 17.98 1.13 13.37
C LEU A 83 19.17 0.15 13.17
N GLY A 84 19.18 -0.58 12.05
CA GLY A 84 20.18 -1.59 11.71
C GLY A 84 21.40 -1.07 10.93
N SER A 85 21.48 0.23 10.62
CA SER A 85 22.68 0.85 10.01
C SER A 85 23.72 1.35 11.02
N SER A 86 23.79 0.70 12.19
CA SER A 86 24.82 0.93 13.22
C SER A 86 25.65 -0.34 13.49
N GLY A 87 25.91 -1.13 12.44
CA GLY A 87 26.83 -2.27 12.47
C GLY A 87 28.18 -1.90 11.88
#